data_AF-A0A8D8T136-F1
#
_entry.id   AF-A0A8D8T136-F1
#
_cell.length_a   1.000
_cell.length_b   1.000
_cell.length_c   1.000
_cell.angle_alpha   90.00
_cell.angle_beta   90.00
_cell.angle_gamma   90.00
#
_symmetry.space_group_name_H-M   'P 1'
#
loop_
_entity.id
_entity.type
_entity.pdbx_description
1 polymer ?
#
loop_
_entity_poly.entity_id
_entity_poly.type
_entity_poly.pdbx_seq_one_letter_code
_entity_poly.pdbx_strand_id
1 'polypeptide(L)'
;MVEAVNLIEQNKAPYIPQSEEGASFEPSLKKKELQKINMNLKGEEIHNFIRGLDSSPGASTVLNGIPVKVFASSLWEGVEVEGTPITVEGSDIPALLHSDGLLFSGSDGQKVNVKRLQIENKMILASNFGKKKDSTEDIVLTEYEETMIGVLRTIWSGILNINIAEDTDFFGSGGGSMDIVRLIEEIKENLQITLQNEDVLMASVFKDFYIKVIEVSRKGDISNQLNHDPIKLNVNKMDVEFPNQLFINGEFVNSVSESSMECVNPSDESVICSKV
;
A
#
# COMPACT_ATOMS: atom_id res chain seq x y z
N MET A 1 19.80 -24.06 -7.00
CA MET A 1 19.04 -25.26 -7.39
C MET A 1 19.71 -26.02 -8.53
N VAL A 2 20.04 -25.37 -9.66
CA VAL A 2 20.67 -26.02 -10.83
C VAL A 2 21.96 -26.78 -10.48
N GLU A 3 22.86 -26.19 -9.69
CA GLU A 3 24.10 -26.84 -9.27
C GLU A 3 23.86 -28.14 -8.49
N ALA A 4 22.91 -28.13 -7.54
CA ALA A 4 22.55 -29.31 -6.78
C ALA A 4 21.99 -30.43 -7.67
N VAL A 5 21.17 -30.08 -8.67
CA VAL A 5 20.64 -31.03 -9.66
C VAL A 5 21.78 -31.66 -10.47
N ASN A 6 22.73 -30.85 -10.94
CA ASN A 6 23.90 -31.34 -11.69
C ASN A 6 24.78 -32.28 -10.84
N LEU A 7 24.93 -32.01 -9.53
CA LEU A 7 25.68 -32.87 -8.63
C LEU A 7 24.99 -34.23 -8.42
N ILE A 8 23.66 -34.25 -8.37
CA ILE A 8 22.88 -35.51 -8.31
C ILE A 8 23.06 -36.30 -9.61
N GLU A 9 22.92 -35.64 -10.76
CA GLU A 9 23.10 -36.26 -12.09
C GLU A 9 24.50 -36.88 -12.24
N GLN A 10 25.53 -36.16 -11.79
CA GLN A 10 26.92 -36.62 -11.82
C GLN A 10 27.25 -37.66 -10.73
N ASN A 11 26.29 -38.05 -9.89
CA ASN A 11 26.51 -38.92 -8.72
C ASN A 11 27.59 -38.39 -7.75
N LYS A 12 27.70 -37.06 -7.62
CA LYS A 12 28.65 -36.35 -6.74
C LYS A 12 27.97 -35.63 -5.58
N ALA A 13 26.65 -35.70 -5.47
CA ALA A 13 25.91 -35.06 -4.39
C ALA A 13 26.33 -35.66 -3.03
N PRO A 14 26.77 -34.83 -2.06
CA PRO A 14 27.13 -35.33 -0.73
C PRO A 14 25.86 -35.72 0.06
N TYR A 15 25.94 -36.84 0.78
CA TYR A 15 24.89 -37.30 1.69
C TYR A 15 25.39 -37.16 3.13
N ILE A 16 24.96 -36.10 3.81
CA ILE A 16 25.38 -35.78 5.19
C ILE A 16 24.16 -35.97 6.11
N PRO A 17 24.21 -36.91 7.08
CA PRO A 17 23.16 -37.04 8.09
C PRO A 17 23.02 -35.75 8.92
N GLN A 18 21.77 -35.31 9.14
CA GLN A 18 21.50 -34.15 10.00
C GLN A 18 21.77 -34.50 11.47
N SER A 19 22.43 -33.61 12.20
CA SER A 19 22.62 -33.76 13.65
C SER A 19 21.30 -33.53 14.38
N GLU A 20 21.03 -34.31 15.43
CA GLU A 20 19.93 -34.05 16.35
C GLU A 20 20.25 -32.90 17.33
N GLU A 21 21.54 -32.62 17.56
CA GLU A 21 21.97 -31.54 18.44
C GLU A 21 21.68 -30.18 17.81
N GLY A 22 20.85 -29.37 18.48
CA GLY A 22 20.41 -28.05 17.98
C GLY A 22 19.29 -28.10 16.93
N ALA A 23 18.77 -29.29 16.62
CA ALA A 23 17.61 -29.42 15.73
C ALA A 23 16.37 -28.78 16.36
N SER A 24 15.70 -27.90 15.62
CA SER A 24 14.45 -27.26 16.02
C SER A 24 13.36 -27.54 15.00
N PHE A 25 12.11 -27.57 15.48
CA PHE A 25 10.95 -27.77 14.63
C PHE A 25 10.25 -26.44 14.39
N GLU A 26 9.98 -26.13 13.12
CA GLU A 26 9.16 -24.99 12.73
C GLU A 26 7.69 -25.45 12.59
N PRO A 27 6.80 -25.06 13.54
CA PRO A 27 5.43 -25.53 13.52
C PRO A 27 4.63 -24.90 12.38
N SER A 28 3.70 -25.68 11.83
CA SER A 28 2.76 -25.16 10.82
C SER A 28 1.87 -24.06 11.39
N LEU A 29 1.88 -22.89 10.75
CA LEU A 29 1.06 -21.73 11.12
C LEU A 29 -0.43 -21.87 10.75
N LYS A 30 -0.93 -23.07 10.42
CA LYS A 30 -2.38 -23.29 10.12
C LYS A 30 -3.28 -23.05 11.32
N LYS A 31 -2.73 -23.20 12.52
CA LYS A 31 -3.45 -23.04 13.78
C LYS A 31 -3.55 -21.55 14.15
N LYS A 32 -4.76 -21.04 14.40
CA LYS A 32 -5.01 -19.60 14.62
C LYS A 32 -4.31 -19.06 15.86
N GLU A 33 -4.14 -19.88 16.89
CA GLU A 33 -3.42 -19.51 18.11
C GLU A 33 -1.95 -19.20 17.86
N LEU A 34 -1.32 -19.84 16.86
CA LEU A 34 0.07 -19.56 16.48
C LEU A 34 0.21 -18.29 15.63
N GLN A 35 -0.92 -17.72 15.21
CA GLN A 35 -0.97 -16.44 14.51
C GLN A 35 -1.30 -15.29 15.47
N LYS A 36 -1.68 -15.56 16.74
CA LYS A 36 -2.13 -14.50 17.66
C LYS A 36 -0.93 -13.77 18.26
N ILE A 37 -0.96 -12.44 18.16
CA ILE A 37 0.09 -11.57 18.72
C ILE A 37 0.01 -11.63 20.25
N ASN A 38 1.16 -11.87 20.89
CA ASN A 38 1.28 -11.69 22.34
C ASN A 38 1.68 -10.24 22.64
N MET A 39 0.74 -9.43 23.12
CA MET A 39 0.94 -8.01 23.40
C MET A 39 1.81 -7.72 24.63
N ASN A 40 2.17 -8.74 25.41
CA ASN A 40 3.07 -8.60 26.56
C ASN A 40 4.56 -8.67 26.20
N LEU A 41 4.88 -8.94 24.94
CA LEU A 41 6.27 -8.99 24.44
C LEU A 41 6.87 -7.58 24.29
N LYS A 42 8.18 -7.52 24.11
CA LYS A 42 8.88 -6.26 23.79
C LYS A 42 8.48 -5.76 22.41
N GLY A 43 8.61 -4.46 22.17
CA GLY A 43 8.24 -3.87 20.87
C GLY A 43 8.95 -4.53 19.69
N GLU A 44 10.24 -4.86 19.82
CA GLU A 44 10.99 -5.57 18.78
C GLU A 44 10.44 -6.97 18.50
N GLU A 45 10.04 -7.71 19.53
CA GLU A 45 9.47 -9.05 19.40
C GLU A 45 8.08 -9.01 18.76
N ILE A 46 7.25 -8.02 19.13
CA ILE A 46 5.96 -7.77 18.49
C ILE A 46 6.16 -7.45 17.01
N HIS A 47 7.10 -6.56 16.69
CA HIS A 47 7.46 -6.22 15.31
C HIS A 47 7.95 -7.45 14.53
N ASN A 48 8.86 -8.23 15.10
CA ASN A 48 9.42 -9.44 14.49
C ASN A 48 8.34 -10.49 14.24
N PHE A 49 7.40 -10.64 15.17
CA PHE A 49 6.25 -11.53 14.99
C PHE A 49 5.35 -11.06 13.85
N ILE A 50 4.98 -9.77 13.82
CA ILE A 50 4.11 -9.24 12.76
C ILE A 50 4.78 -9.39 11.39
N ARG A 51 6.04 -8.95 11.24
CA ARG A 51 6.76 -9.04 9.96
C ARG A 51 7.06 -10.48 9.54
N GLY A 52 7.18 -11.42 10.50
CA GLY A 52 7.37 -12.85 10.21
C GLY A 52 6.12 -13.52 9.66
N LEU A 53 4.94 -12.95 9.91
CA LEU A 53 3.66 -13.40 9.36
C LEU A 53 3.14 -12.52 8.21
N ASP A 54 3.90 -11.50 7.80
CA ASP A 54 3.58 -10.62 6.67
C ASP A 54 4.04 -11.28 5.35
N SER A 55 3.23 -11.44 4.31
CA SER A 55 1.83 -11.01 4.09
C SER A 55 0.80 -12.15 4.24
N SER A 56 1.26 -13.38 4.51
CA SER A 56 0.41 -14.53 4.78
C SER A 56 1.07 -15.43 5.83
N PRO A 57 0.34 -15.93 6.85
CA PRO A 57 -1.11 -15.84 7.01
C PRO A 57 -1.61 -14.51 7.62
N GLY A 58 -0.71 -13.62 8.06
CA GLY A 58 -1.01 -12.40 8.80
C GLY A 58 -1.09 -12.63 10.31
N ALA A 59 -0.47 -11.74 11.08
CA ALA A 59 -0.53 -11.78 12.53
C ALA A 59 -1.89 -11.28 13.01
N SER A 60 -2.53 -11.99 13.93
CA SER A 60 -3.91 -11.76 14.36
C SER A 60 -4.00 -11.12 15.74
N THR A 61 -4.97 -10.24 15.91
CA THR A 61 -5.34 -9.61 17.18
C THR A 61 -6.82 -9.24 17.17
N VAL A 62 -7.32 -8.67 18.27
CA VAL A 62 -8.70 -8.21 18.39
C VAL A 62 -8.70 -6.75 18.81
N LEU A 63 -9.30 -5.90 17.98
CA LEU A 63 -9.40 -4.45 18.18
C LEU A 63 -10.87 -4.07 18.43
N ASN A 64 -11.19 -3.45 19.57
CA ASN A 64 -12.56 -3.12 19.97
C ASN A 64 -13.54 -4.32 19.86
N GLY A 65 -13.06 -5.54 20.14
CA GLY A 65 -13.85 -6.78 20.01
C GLY A 65 -13.94 -7.34 18.59
N ILE A 66 -13.35 -6.68 17.59
CA ILE A 66 -13.35 -7.12 16.19
C ILE A 66 -12.05 -7.89 15.90
N PRO A 67 -12.12 -9.15 15.44
CA PRO A 67 -10.93 -9.90 15.05
C PRO A 67 -10.34 -9.33 13.76
N VAL A 68 -9.04 -9.03 13.80
CA VAL A 68 -8.31 -8.47 12.65
C VAL A 68 -6.97 -9.16 12.49
N LYS A 69 -6.40 -9.06 11.29
CA LYS A 69 -4.98 -9.31 11.06
C LYS A 69 -4.26 -8.00 10.79
N VAL A 70 -2.99 -7.92 11.17
CA VAL A 70 -2.16 -6.72 11.04
C VAL A 70 -0.95 -7.00 10.17
N PHE A 71 -0.55 -6.00 9.38
CA PHE A 71 0.52 -6.10 8.40
C PHE A 71 1.29 -4.78 8.29
N ALA A 72 2.44 -4.84 7.61
CA ALA A 72 3.35 -3.72 7.38
C ALA A 72 3.74 -3.03 8.69
N SER A 73 4.31 -3.82 9.61
CA SER A 73 4.80 -3.28 10.88
C SER A 73 6.14 -2.57 10.72
N SER A 74 6.34 -1.50 11.47
CA SER A 74 7.64 -0.84 11.64
C SER A 74 7.84 -0.44 13.10
N LEU A 75 9.09 -0.44 13.57
CA LEU A 75 9.43 0.17 14.86
C LEU A 75 9.20 1.68 14.78
N TRP A 76 8.61 2.24 15.84
CA TRP A 76 8.33 3.66 15.92
C TRP A 76 9.37 4.36 16.80
N GLU A 77 10.18 5.19 16.17
CA GLU A 77 11.20 6.02 16.83
C GLU A 77 10.79 7.51 16.91
N GLY A 78 9.58 7.84 16.43
CA GLY A 78 9.08 9.20 16.35
C GLY A 78 8.61 9.79 17.69
N VAL A 79 8.32 11.08 17.66
CA VAL A 79 7.72 11.86 18.76
C VAL A 79 6.38 11.24 19.19
N GLU A 80 5.93 11.53 20.42
CA GLU A 80 4.58 11.19 20.85
C GLU A 80 3.54 11.69 19.83
N VAL A 81 2.69 10.77 19.38
CA VAL A 81 1.64 11.03 18.40
C VAL A 81 0.32 11.04 19.15
N GLU A 82 -0.46 12.10 18.96
CA GLU A 82 -1.85 12.12 19.41
C GLU A 82 -2.68 11.20 18.52
N GLY A 83 -3.54 10.39 19.12
CA GLY A 83 -4.33 9.40 18.41
C GLY A 83 -5.56 8.98 19.17
N THR A 84 -6.48 8.32 18.47
CA THR A 84 -7.68 7.76 19.10
C THR A 84 -7.31 6.43 19.77
N PRO A 85 -7.57 6.24 21.07
CA PRO A 85 -7.28 4.98 21.75
C PRO A 85 -8.22 3.88 21.26
N ILE A 86 -7.65 2.72 20.91
CA ILE A 86 -8.34 1.52 20.47
C ILE A 86 -8.04 0.40 21.46
N THR A 87 -9.08 -0.26 21.97
CA THR A 87 -8.92 -1.39 22.90
C THR A 87 -8.31 -2.57 22.15
N VAL A 88 -7.29 -3.18 22.75
CA VAL A 88 -6.60 -4.36 22.21
C VAL A 88 -6.79 -5.51 23.17
N GLU A 89 -7.25 -6.66 22.69
CA GLU A 89 -7.39 -7.84 23.54
C GLU A 89 -6.01 -8.35 24.00
N GLY A 90 -5.86 -8.57 25.32
CA GLY A 90 -4.63 -9.08 25.91
C GLY A 90 -3.57 -8.01 26.22
N SER A 91 -3.93 -6.72 26.13
CA SER A 91 -3.12 -5.58 26.56
C SER A 91 -3.96 -4.65 27.45
N ASP A 92 -3.40 -4.21 28.58
CA ASP A 92 -4.00 -3.13 29.38
C ASP A 92 -3.77 -1.75 28.74
N ILE A 93 -2.76 -1.65 27.87
CA ILE A 93 -2.41 -0.43 27.15
C ILE A 93 -3.16 -0.42 25.81
N PRO A 94 -3.99 0.59 25.53
CA PRO A 94 -4.67 0.71 24.25
C PRO A 94 -3.67 0.98 23.12
N ALA A 95 -4.01 0.54 21.91
CA ALA A 95 -3.31 0.98 20.72
C ALA A 95 -3.75 2.40 20.34
N LEU A 96 -2.86 3.20 19.77
CA LEU A 96 -3.16 4.57 19.33
C LEU A 96 -3.34 4.63 17.82
N LEU A 97 -4.56 4.95 17.38
CA LEU A 97 -4.90 5.17 15.99
C LEU A 97 -4.51 6.59 15.57
N HIS A 98 -3.65 6.71 14.56
CA HIS A 98 -3.15 8.00 14.04
C HIS A 98 -3.19 8.02 12.51
N SER A 99 -2.70 9.10 11.89
CA SER A 99 -2.77 9.30 10.44
C SER A 99 -1.95 8.28 9.63
N ASP A 100 -0.81 7.83 10.16
CA ASP A 100 0.10 6.88 9.48
C ASP A 100 -0.08 5.43 9.96
N GLY A 101 -1.08 5.15 10.80
CA GLY A 101 -1.45 3.77 11.13
C GLY A 101 -1.99 3.56 12.54
N LEU A 102 -1.68 2.40 13.10
CA LEU A 102 -2.07 2.01 14.45
C LEU A 102 -0.82 1.62 15.25
N LEU A 103 -0.60 2.28 16.38
CA LEU A 103 0.55 2.09 17.25
C LEU A 103 0.23 1.13 18.39
N PHE A 104 0.90 -0.03 18.41
CA PHE A 104 0.97 -0.90 19.58
C PHE A 104 2.11 -0.47 20.50
N SER A 105 1.97 -0.72 21.80
CA SER A 105 3.03 -0.50 22.80
C SER A 105 3.52 -1.84 23.31
N GLY A 106 4.83 -2.10 23.19
CA GLY A 106 5.46 -3.24 23.84
C GLY A 106 5.61 -3.06 25.34
N SER A 107 5.90 -4.15 26.06
CA SER A 107 6.08 -4.13 27.51
C SER A 107 7.30 -3.32 27.99
N ASP A 108 8.24 -3.04 27.08
CA ASP A 108 9.41 -2.18 27.28
C ASP A 108 9.15 -0.71 26.90
N GLY A 109 7.92 -0.36 26.49
CA GLY A 109 7.56 0.96 26.02
C GLY A 109 7.93 1.25 24.56
N GLN A 110 8.65 0.34 23.88
CA GLN A 110 8.93 0.46 22.46
C GLN A 110 7.63 0.33 21.67
N LYS A 111 7.35 1.32 20.83
CA LYS A 111 6.12 1.36 20.01
C LYS A 111 6.34 0.69 18.66
N VAL A 112 5.29 0.05 18.15
CA VAL A 112 5.26 -0.64 16.86
C VAL A 112 4.08 -0.10 16.06
N ASN A 113 4.34 0.54 14.93
CA ASN A 113 3.30 1.00 14.02
C ASN A 113 2.91 -0.12 13.06
N VAL A 114 1.62 -0.30 12.80
CA VAL A 114 1.11 -1.12 11.69
C VAL A 114 0.34 -0.25 10.72
N LYS A 115 0.61 -0.40 9.43
CA LYS A 115 -0.02 0.44 8.39
C LYS A 115 -1.29 -0.17 7.82
N ARG A 116 -1.44 -1.49 7.89
CA ARG A 116 -2.54 -2.23 7.24
C ARG A 116 -3.21 -3.20 8.20
N LEU A 117 -4.53 -3.30 8.06
CA LEU A 117 -5.37 -4.24 8.77
C LEU A 117 -6.17 -5.07 7.76
N GLN A 118 -6.36 -6.36 8.02
CA GLN A 118 -7.36 -7.15 7.33
C GLN A 118 -8.50 -7.46 8.29
N ILE A 119 -9.70 -7.01 7.94
CA ILE A 119 -10.93 -7.26 8.67
C ILE A 119 -11.74 -8.23 7.82
N GLU A 120 -12.07 -9.39 8.40
CA GLU A 120 -12.62 -10.52 7.65
C GLU A 120 -11.70 -10.90 6.48
N ASN A 121 -12.09 -10.57 5.24
CA ASN A 121 -11.29 -10.79 4.03
C ASN A 121 -10.79 -9.50 3.39
N LYS A 122 -11.18 -8.33 3.89
CA LYS A 122 -10.86 -7.04 3.26
C LYS A 122 -9.65 -6.39 3.92
N MET A 123 -8.66 -6.01 3.12
CA MET A 123 -7.53 -5.22 3.58
C MET A 123 -7.87 -3.73 3.54
N ILE A 124 -7.53 -3.01 4.62
CA ILE A 124 -7.74 -1.57 4.78
C ILE A 124 -6.49 -0.92 5.39
N LEU A 125 -6.37 0.40 5.23
CA LEU A 125 -5.36 1.17 5.95
C LEU A 125 -5.75 1.20 7.43
N ALA A 126 -4.75 1.04 8.30
CA ALA A 126 -4.96 1.05 9.73
C ALA A 126 -5.57 2.37 10.19
N SER A 127 -5.16 3.50 9.61
CA SER A 127 -5.69 4.86 9.87
C SER A 127 -7.18 5.06 9.53
N ASN A 128 -7.77 4.12 8.77
CA ASN A 128 -9.19 4.11 8.43
C ASN A 128 -10.02 3.17 9.32
N PHE A 129 -9.41 2.53 10.32
CA PHE A 129 -10.12 1.67 11.26
C PHE A 129 -11.23 2.44 11.98
N GLY A 130 -12.46 1.89 11.95
CA GLY A 130 -13.62 2.51 12.59
C GLY A 130 -14.26 3.67 11.81
N LYS A 131 -13.67 4.12 10.69
CA LYS A 131 -14.31 5.08 9.78
C LYS A 131 -15.25 4.33 8.84
N LYS A 132 -16.47 4.82 8.65
CA LYS A 132 -17.34 4.31 7.57
C LYS A 132 -16.66 4.65 6.25
N LYS A 133 -16.53 3.65 5.37
CA LYS A 133 -16.13 3.88 3.98
C LYS A 133 -17.22 4.77 3.39
N ASP A 134 -16.87 6.01 3.02
CA ASP A 134 -17.77 6.80 2.18
C ASP A 134 -18.09 5.92 0.97
N SER A 135 -19.38 5.70 0.76
CA SER A 135 -19.91 4.95 -0.38
C SER A 135 -19.18 5.43 -1.62
N THR A 136 -18.56 4.50 -2.34
CA THR A 136 -17.87 4.74 -3.60
C THR A 136 -18.75 5.66 -4.42
N GLU A 137 -18.34 6.93 -4.53
CA GLU A 137 -19.04 7.90 -5.35
C GLU A 137 -19.20 7.27 -6.74
N ASP A 138 -20.38 7.38 -7.33
CA ASP A 138 -20.62 6.88 -8.68
C ASP A 138 -19.68 7.64 -9.63
N ILE A 139 -18.52 7.04 -9.91
CA ILE A 139 -17.53 7.62 -10.80
C ILE A 139 -18.15 7.65 -12.18
N VAL A 140 -18.24 8.85 -12.77
CA VAL A 140 -18.60 8.98 -14.18
C VAL A 140 -17.44 8.41 -15.00
N LEU A 141 -17.74 7.33 -15.71
CA LEU A 141 -16.82 6.63 -16.58
C LEU A 141 -16.82 7.30 -17.96
N THR A 142 -15.64 7.44 -18.54
CA THR A 142 -15.45 7.80 -19.95
C THR A 142 -15.56 6.54 -20.83
N GLU A 143 -15.85 6.71 -22.13
CA GLU A 143 -15.89 5.57 -23.08
C GLU A 143 -14.57 4.78 -23.09
N TYR A 144 -13.43 5.45 -22.92
CA TYR A 144 -12.13 4.80 -22.78
C TYR A 144 -12.04 3.92 -21.52
N GLU A 145 -12.53 4.42 -20.38
CA GLU A 145 -12.52 3.67 -19.12
C GLU A 145 -13.46 2.46 -19.15
N GLU A 146 -14.57 2.53 -19.88
CA GLU A 146 -15.42 1.35 -20.12
C GLU A 146 -14.69 0.26 -20.91
N THR A 147 -13.92 0.63 -21.95
CA THR A 147 -13.10 -0.34 -22.68
C THR A 147 -12.01 -0.94 -21.80
N MET A 148 -11.39 -0.12 -20.93
CA MET A 148 -10.39 -0.56 -19.95
C MET A 148 -10.96 -1.61 -18.99
N ILE A 149 -12.17 -1.39 -18.45
CA ILE A 149 -12.85 -2.34 -17.57
C ILE A 149 -13.06 -3.69 -18.28
N GLY A 150 -13.40 -3.68 -19.57
CA GLY A 150 -13.52 -4.90 -20.38
C GLY A 150 -12.22 -5.69 -20.48
N VAL A 151 -11.09 -5.01 -20.67
CA VAL A 151 -9.75 -5.62 -20.69
C VAL A 151 -9.41 -6.19 -19.31
N LEU A 152 -9.61 -5.43 -18.24
CA LEU A 152 -9.36 -5.89 -16.86
C LEU A 152 -10.17 -7.15 -16.53
N ARG A 153 -11.44 -7.21 -16.97
CA ARG A 153 -12.30 -8.39 -16.78
C ARG A 153 -11.74 -9.62 -17.50
N THR A 154 -11.21 -9.43 -18.70
CA THR A 154 -10.61 -10.50 -19.51
C THR A 154 -9.35 -11.03 -18.84
N ILE A 155 -8.49 -10.14 -18.33
CA ILE A 155 -7.27 -10.52 -17.59
C ILE A 155 -7.64 -11.32 -16.33
N TRP A 156 -8.58 -10.82 -15.51
CA TRP A 156 -9.04 -11.53 -14.31
C TRP A 156 -9.63 -12.91 -14.64
N SER A 157 -10.42 -13.00 -15.70
CA SER A 157 -10.98 -14.27 -16.16
C SER A 157 -9.90 -15.23 -16.65
N GLY A 158 -8.85 -14.74 -17.32
CA GLY A 158 -7.72 -15.55 -17.79
C GLY A 158 -6.81 -16.08 -16.67
N ILE A 159 -6.76 -15.37 -15.53
CA ILE A 159 -5.98 -15.77 -14.36
C ILE A 159 -6.78 -16.74 -13.48
N LEU A 160 -8.01 -16.36 -13.11
CA LEU A 160 -8.83 -17.13 -12.17
C LEU A 160 -9.62 -18.26 -12.84
N ASN A 161 -9.70 -18.27 -14.18
CA ASN A 161 -10.45 -19.22 -14.99
C ASN A 161 -11.94 -19.33 -14.58
N ILE A 162 -12.52 -18.20 -14.18
CA ILE A 162 -13.94 -18.05 -13.80
C ILE A 162 -14.56 -16.84 -14.52
N ASN A 163 -15.89 -16.76 -14.45
CA ASN A 163 -16.61 -15.59 -14.93
C ASN A 163 -16.60 -14.51 -13.84
N ILE A 164 -16.24 -13.28 -14.20
CA ILE A 164 -15.97 -12.20 -13.25
C ILE A 164 -17.21 -11.30 -13.17
N ALA A 165 -17.78 -11.17 -11.97
CA ALA A 165 -18.80 -10.19 -11.62
C ALA A 165 -18.17 -9.00 -10.89
N GLU A 166 -18.94 -7.92 -10.66
CA GLU A 166 -18.43 -6.73 -9.96
C GLU A 166 -18.05 -6.97 -8.50
N ASP A 167 -18.71 -7.91 -7.83
CA ASP A 167 -18.50 -8.30 -6.44
C ASP A 167 -17.51 -9.44 -6.28
N THR A 168 -16.90 -9.92 -7.37
CA THR A 168 -15.93 -11.02 -7.33
C THR A 168 -14.67 -10.59 -6.58
N ASP A 169 -14.31 -11.34 -5.53
CA ASP A 169 -13.08 -11.16 -4.77
C ASP A 169 -11.95 -12.03 -5.34
N PHE A 170 -10.81 -11.41 -5.67
CA PHE A 170 -9.67 -12.06 -6.31
C PHE A 170 -9.09 -13.21 -5.46
N PHE A 171 -8.89 -12.98 -4.17
CA PHE A 171 -8.28 -13.95 -3.27
C PHE A 171 -9.28 -15.03 -2.84
N GLY A 172 -10.53 -14.65 -2.60
CA GLY A 172 -11.63 -15.56 -2.31
C GLY A 172 -11.94 -16.51 -3.48
N SER A 173 -11.63 -16.08 -4.70
CA SER A 173 -11.79 -16.89 -5.93
C SER A 173 -10.59 -17.77 -6.26
N GLY A 174 -9.56 -17.79 -5.40
CA GLY A 174 -8.39 -18.67 -5.55
C GLY A 174 -7.13 -18.00 -6.11
N GLY A 175 -7.13 -16.68 -6.31
CA GLY A 175 -5.93 -15.94 -6.71
C GLY A 175 -4.87 -15.93 -5.60
N GLY A 176 -3.64 -16.27 -5.95
CA GLY A 176 -2.48 -16.27 -5.06
C GLY A 176 -1.47 -15.16 -5.35
N SER A 177 -0.36 -15.15 -4.62
CA SER A 177 0.68 -14.12 -4.76
C SER A 177 1.37 -14.12 -6.13
N MET A 178 1.55 -15.28 -6.77
CA MET A 178 2.06 -15.34 -8.15
C MET A 178 1.07 -14.75 -9.16
N ASP A 179 -0.23 -14.92 -8.90
CA ASP A 179 -1.28 -14.38 -9.75
C ASP A 179 -1.37 -12.85 -9.66
N ILE A 180 -1.04 -12.26 -8.51
CA ILE A 180 -0.88 -10.80 -8.37
C ILE A 180 0.20 -10.28 -9.32
N VAL A 181 1.37 -10.93 -9.34
CA VAL A 181 2.49 -10.50 -10.20
C VAL A 181 2.09 -10.62 -11.67
N ARG A 182 1.46 -11.74 -12.04
CA ARG A 182 0.94 -11.95 -13.39
C ARG A 182 -0.10 -10.88 -13.77
N LEU A 183 -1.05 -10.58 -12.88
CA LEU A 183 -2.06 -9.54 -13.08
C LEU A 183 -1.43 -8.17 -13.34
N ILE A 184 -0.43 -7.78 -12.55
CA ILE A 184 0.25 -6.49 -12.68
C ILE A 184 1.01 -6.41 -14.01
N GLU A 185 1.74 -7.44 -14.40
CA GLU A 185 2.46 -7.45 -15.69
C GLU A 185 1.50 -7.45 -16.88
N GLU A 186 0.40 -8.22 -16.85
CA GLU A 186 -0.60 -8.21 -17.93
C GLU A 186 -1.29 -6.83 -18.06
N ILE A 187 -1.56 -6.15 -16.94
CA ILE A 187 -2.11 -4.77 -16.97
C ILE A 187 -1.08 -3.79 -17.55
N LYS A 188 0.18 -3.91 -17.18
CA LYS A 188 1.25 -3.06 -17.68
C LYS A 188 1.47 -3.26 -19.19
N GLU A 189 1.37 -4.48 -19.70
CA GLU A 189 1.49 -4.76 -21.14
C GLU A 189 0.30 -4.24 -21.95
N ASN A 190 -0.94 -4.44 -21.46
CA ASN A 190 -2.14 -4.10 -22.21
C ASN A 190 -2.56 -2.62 -22.08
N LEU A 191 -2.31 -2.01 -20.91
CA LEU A 191 -2.83 -0.69 -20.56
C LEU A 191 -1.72 0.33 -20.25
N GLN A 192 -0.45 -0.09 -20.20
CA GLN A 192 0.70 0.76 -19.81
C GLN A 192 0.58 1.41 -18.41
N ILE A 193 -0.30 0.86 -17.57
CA ILE A 193 -0.49 1.30 -16.19
C ILE A 193 0.41 0.46 -15.28
N THR A 194 1.15 1.12 -14.40
CA THR A 194 1.98 0.44 -13.39
C THR A 194 1.27 0.44 -12.04
N LEU A 195 1.00 -0.74 -11.50
CA LEU A 195 0.40 -0.94 -10.19
C LEU A 195 1.41 -1.54 -9.21
N GLN A 196 1.25 -1.26 -7.93
CA GLN A 196 2.00 -1.94 -6.88
C GLN A 196 1.21 -3.15 -6.36
N ASN A 197 1.91 -4.14 -5.80
CA ASN A 197 1.27 -5.30 -5.16
C ASN A 197 0.27 -4.87 -4.08
N GLU A 198 0.54 -3.77 -3.38
CA GLU A 198 -0.33 -3.21 -2.36
C GLU A 198 -1.67 -2.73 -2.94
N ASP A 199 -1.69 -2.17 -4.15
CA ASP A 199 -2.93 -1.69 -4.78
C ASP A 199 -3.90 -2.85 -5.02
N VAL A 200 -3.40 -4.01 -5.44
CA VAL A 200 -4.20 -5.23 -5.66
C VAL A 200 -4.71 -5.80 -4.33
N LEU A 201 -3.87 -5.83 -3.30
CA LEU A 201 -4.25 -6.34 -1.97
C LEU A 201 -5.35 -5.50 -1.33
N MET A 202 -5.28 -4.18 -1.48
CA MET A 202 -6.24 -3.22 -0.91
C MET A 202 -7.55 -3.15 -1.69
N ALA A 203 -7.50 -3.44 -2.99
CA ALA A 203 -8.64 -3.45 -3.89
C ALA A 203 -8.92 -4.87 -4.41
N SER A 204 -9.18 -5.81 -3.48
CA SER A 204 -9.34 -7.24 -3.80
C SER A 204 -10.63 -7.58 -4.56
N VAL A 205 -11.67 -6.74 -4.45
CA VAL A 205 -12.95 -6.92 -5.14
C VAL A 205 -12.90 -6.24 -6.50
N PHE A 206 -13.39 -6.89 -7.56
CA PHE A 206 -13.28 -6.37 -8.93
C PHE A 206 -13.78 -4.92 -9.08
N LYS A 207 -14.89 -4.56 -8.42
CA LYS A 207 -15.40 -3.18 -8.39
C LYS A 207 -14.42 -2.19 -7.78
N ASP A 208 -13.91 -2.48 -6.59
CA ASP A 208 -12.91 -1.64 -5.93
C ASP A 208 -11.61 -1.60 -6.78
N PHE A 209 -11.28 -2.71 -7.46
CA PHE A 209 -10.07 -2.86 -8.27
C PHE A 209 -10.07 -1.97 -9.51
N TYR A 210 -11.08 -2.05 -10.38
CA TYR A 210 -11.07 -1.24 -11.59
C TYR A 210 -11.16 0.24 -11.26
N ILE A 211 -11.86 0.63 -10.18
CA ILE A 211 -11.88 2.01 -9.68
C ILE A 211 -10.47 2.45 -9.31
N LYS A 212 -9.74 1.63 -8.56
CA LYS A 212 -8.35 1.89 -8.19
C LYS A 212 -7.44 1.98 -9.42
N VAL A 213 -7.61 1.14 -10.43
CA VAL A 213 -6.85 1.21 -11.69
C VAL A 213 -7.15 2.51 -12.44
N ILE A 214 -8.42 2.90 -12.52
CA ILE A 214 -8.83 4.18 -13.11
C ILE A 214 -8.24 5.36 -12.34
N GLU A 215 -8.29 5.32 -11.00
CA GLU A 215 -7.64 6.33 -10.18
C GLU A 215 -6.15 6.40 -10.44
N VAL A 216 -5.45 5.27 -10.57
CA VAL A 216 -4.01 5.25 -10.86
C VAL A 216 -3.75 5.70 -12.30
N SER A 217 -4.63 5.40 -13.25
CA SER A 217 -4.52 5.89 -14.63
C SER A 217 -4.69 7.41 -14.69
N ARG A 218 -5.72 7.94 -14.02
CA ARG A 218 -5.96 9.38 -13.88
C ARG A 218 -4.81 10.03 -13.11
N LYS A 219 -4.36 9.41 -12.01
CA LYS A 219 -3.24 9.89 -11.18
C LYS A 219 -1.88 9.71 -11.83
N GLY A 220 -1.74 8.82 -12.80
CA GLY A 220 -0.53 8.65 -13.62
C GLY A 220 -0.24 9.88 -14.48
N ASP A 221 -1.26 10.70 -14.75
CA ASP A 221 -1.12 12.07 -15.27
C ASP A 221 -1.01 13.14 -14.16
N ILE A 222 -1.45 12.84 -12.92
CA ILE A 222 -1.56 13.80 -11.79
C ILE A 222 -0.42 13.67 -10.77
N SER A 223 0.54 12.73 -10.92
CA SER A 223 1.73 12.69 -10.05
C SER A 223 2.62 13.94 -10.18
N ASN A 224 2.25 14.89 -11.05
CA ASN A 224 2.82 16.23 -11.18
C ASN A 224 1.86 17.40 -10.88
N GLN A 225 0.60 17.19 -10.47
CA GLN A 225 -0.17 18.30 -9.86
C GLN A 225 0.19 18.38 -8.38
N LEU A 226 1.42 18.81 -8.14
CA LEU A 226 1.71 19.57 -6.94
C LEU A 226 0.67 20.72 -6.91
N ASN A 227 -0.13 20.82 -5.85
CA ASN A 227 -1.03 21.97 -5.68
C ASN A 227 -0.17 23.25 -5.70
N HIS A 228 -0.25 23.98 -6.80
CA HIS A 228 0.39 25.28 -6.98
C HIS A 228 -0.59 26.19 -7.69
N ASP A 229 -0.47 27.50 -7.45
CA ASP A 229 -1.19 28.50 -8.24
C ASP A 229 -0.50 28.62 -9.62
N PRO A 230 -1.11 28.14 -10.72
CA PRO A 230 -0.44 28.09 -12.01
C PRO A 230 -0.58 29.44 -12.72
N ILE A 231 0.53 29.92 -13.29
CA ILE A 231 0.51 31.07 -14.20
C ILE A 231 0.32 30.56 -15.62
N LYS A 232 -0.74 31.04 -16.27
CA LYS A 232 -1.12 30.65 -17.63
C LYS A 232 -0.67 31.72 -18.62
N LEU A 233 0.07 31.32 -19.64
CA LEU A 233 0.58 32.19 -20.69
C LEU A 233 0.34 31.57 -22.06
N ASN A 234 -0.12 32.38 -23.02
CA ASN A 234 -0.24 31.98 -24.42
C ASN A 234 0.93 32.59 -25.21
N VAL A 235 1.88 31.76 -25.62
CA VAL A 235 3.10 32.20 -26.34
C VAL A 235 3.34 31.28 -27.53
N ASN A 236 3.65 31.83 -28.70
CA ASN A 236 3.91 31.07 -29.93
C ASN A 236 2.80 30.06 -30.30
N LYS A 237 1.54 30.41 -30.04
CA LYS A 237 0.35 29.55 -30.23
C LYS A 237 0.32 28.30 -29.34
N MET A 238 1.06 28.30 -28.24
CA MET A 238 1.01 27.26 -27.21
C MET A 238 0.51 27.87 -25.90
N ASP A 239 -0.37 27.15 -25.21
CA ASP A 239 -0.74 27.44 -23.82
C ASP A 239 0.30 26.78 -22.90
N VAL A 240 0.97 27.60 -22.08
CA VAL A 240 2.01 27.16 -21.15
C VAL A 240 1.56 27.49 -19.73
N GLU A 241 1.70 26.51 -18.83
CA GLU A 241 1.37 26.66 -17.41
C GLU A 241 2.58 26.29 -16.54
N PHE A 242 2.89 27.11 -15.52
CA PHE A 242 3.99 26.85 -14.59
C PHE A 242 3.77 27.49 -13.20
N PRO A 243 4.40 26.95 -12.12
CA PRO A 243 4.31 27.48 -10.76
C PRO A 243 5.11 28.76 -10.54
N ASN A 244 4.65 29.63 -9.64
CA ASN A 244 5.36 30.84 -9.19
C ASN A 244 5.89 30.77 -7.74
N GLN A 245 5.72 29.64 -7.07
CA GLN A 245 6.05 29.40 -5.67
C GLN A 245 7.42 28.71 -5.51
N LEU A 246 8.00 28.71 -4.30
CA LEU A 246 9.22 27.97 -4.01
C LEU A 246 8.92 26.48 -3.81
N PHE A 247 9.76 25.60 -4.35
CA PHE A 247 9.62 24.15 -4.14
C PHE A 247 10.52 23.69 -2.98
N ILE A 248 9.92 23.38 -1.83
CA ILE A 248 10.61 23.01 -0.59
C ILE A 248 9.98 21.74 -0.01
N ASN A 249 10.79 20.72 0.30
CA ASN A 249 10.35 19.46 0.93
C ASN A 249 9.20 18.73 0.19
N GLY A 250 9.12 18.87 -1.14
CA GLY A 250 8.10 18.22 -1.95
C GLY A 250 6.79 19.00 -2.12
N GLU A 251 6.71 20.22 -1.58
CA GLU A 251 5.54 21.10 -1.68
C GLU A 251 5.91 22.48 -2.26
N PHE A 252 4.94 23.13 -2.91
CA PHE A 252 5.07 24.53 -3.34
C PHE A 252 4.62 25.45 -2.21
N VAL A 253 5.50 26.36 -1.78
CA VAL A 253 5.29 27.24 -0.62
C VAL A 253 5.59 28.69 -1.01
N ASN A 254 4.73 29.62 -0.58
CA ASN A 254 4.99 31.06 -0.71
C ASN A 254 6.12 31.50 0.23
N SER A 255 6.87 32.52 -0.16
CA SER A 255 7.79 33.20 0.76
C SER A 255 7.03 33.84 1.93
N VAL A 256 7.65 33.77 3.10
CA VAL A 256 7.12 34.38 4.34
C VAL A 256 7.37 35.90 4.36
N SER A 257 8.30 36.39 3.55
CA SER A 257 8.53 37.83 3.37
C SER A 257 7.62 38.37 2.26
N GLU A 258 6.95 39.50 2.49
CA GLU A 258 6.14 40.23 1.48
C GLU A 258 6.98 40.78 0.29
N SER A 259 8.23 40.34 0.16
CA SER A 259 9.13 40.69 -0.93
C SER A 259 8.92 39.74 -2.11
N SER A 260 8.14 40.18 -3.10
CA SER A 260 8.05 39.48 -4.38
C SER A 260 9.20 39.88 -5.30
N MET A 261 9.64 38.98 -6.18
CA MET A 261 10.61 39.27 -7.24
C MET A 261 9.93 39.15 -8.60
N GLU A 262 10.07 40.17 -9.44
CA GLU A 262 9.53 40.14 -10.81
C GLU A 262 10.41 39.27 -11.71
N CYS A 263 9.79 38.30 -12.39
CA CYS A 263 10.39 37.58 -13.51
C CYS A 263 10.03 38.32 -14.80
N VAL A 264 11.05 38.85 -15.47
CA VAL A 264 10.91 39.62 -16.72
C VAL A 264 11.35 38.80 -17.92
N ASN A 265 10.73 39.06 -19.06
CA ASN A 265 11.12 38.48 -20.34
C ASN A 265 12.43 39.14 -20.82
N PRO A 266 13.50 38.37 -21.06
CA PRO A 266 14.79 38.93 -21.47
C PRO A 266 14.79 39.56 -22.88
N SER A 267 13.73 39.35 -23.68
CA SER A 267 13.66 39.88 -25.06
C SER A 267 13.00 41.25 -25.15
N ASP A 268 12.05 41.56 -24.27
CA ASP A 268 11.24 42.79 -24.32
C ASP A 268 11.05 43.48 -22.96
N GLU A 269 11.69 42.97 -21.91
CA GLU A 269 11.65 43.47 -20.53
C GLU A 269 10.24 43.50 -19.90
N SER A 270 9.25 42.84 -20.53
CA SER A 270 7.90 42.74 -19.98
C SER A 270 7.86 41.81 -18.76
N VAL A 271 7.04 42.13 -17.76
CA VAL A 271 6.87 41.30 -16.57
C VAL A 271 6.02 40.07 -16.92
N ILE A 272 6.59 38.88 -16.72
CA ILE A 272 5.95 37.58 -16.95
C ILE A 272 5.14 37.19 -15.72
N CYS A 273 5.74 37.31 -14.53
CA CYS A 273 5.11 36.98 -13.26
C CYS A 273 5.88 37.53 -12.06
N SER A 274 5.24 37.59 -10.90
CA SER A 274 5.90 37.85 -9.62
C SER A 274 6.06 36.53 -8.86
N LYS A 275 7.30 36.22 -8.47
CA LYS A 275 7.61 35.10 -7.59
C LYS A 275 7.19 35.46 -6.17
N VAL A 276 6.34 34.63 -5.57
CA VAL A 276 5.83 34.81 -4.20
C VAL A 276 6.47 33.81 -3.28
#